data_AF-A0A938PTA1-F1
#
_entry.id   AF-A0A938PTA1-F1
#
_cell.length_a   1.000
_cell.length_b   1.000
_cell.length_c   1.000
_cell.angle_alpha   90.00
_cell.angle_beta   90.00
_cell.angle_gamma   90.00
#
_symmetry.space_group_name_H-M   'P 1'
#
loop_
_entity.id
_entity.type
_entity.pdbx_description
1 polymer ?
#
loop_
_entity_poly.entity_id
_entity_poly.type
_entity_poly.pdbx_seq_one_letter_code
_entity_poly.pdbx_strand_id
1 'polypeptide(L)'
;MANSNRYFIVALLVNFALIQGCSLRYSPDNQNLDEFQQRVEAAFRLQNQMTSEIMLIQSDGTDKVEHRPIIHAEQLMENSCRYLNEYATLDLDGQSKSFKLLRQVENSVLECEQAAQKVQNLLKAHQR
;
A
#
# COMPACT_ATOMS: atom_id res chain seq x y z
N MET A 1 -9.93 59.83 -13.60
CA MET A 1 -9.04 58.67 -13.42
C MET A 1 -9.33 57.98 -12.07
N ALA A 2 -10.52 57.37 -11.90
CA ALA A 2 -10.91 56.73 -10.63
C ALA A 2 -11.45 55.29 -10.80
N ASN A 3 -11.77 54.88 -12.04
CA ASN A 3 -12.37 53.57 -12.30
C ASN A 3 -11.34 52.45 -12.50
N SER A 4 -10.13 52.75 -13.02
CA SER A 4 -9.09 51.73 -13.25
C SER A 4 -8.61 51.07 -11.95
N ASN A 5 -8.61 51.80 -10.83
CA ASN A 5 -8.16 51.30 -9.53
C ASN A 5 -9.18 50.35 -8.88
N ARG A 6 -10.48 50.54 -9.17
CA ARG A 6 -11.55 49.66 -8.69
C ARG A 6 -11.53 48.30 -9.41
N TYR A 7 -11.27 48.29 -10.71
CA TYR A 7 -11.15 47.04 -11.47
C TYR A 7 -9.91 46.23 -11.06
N PHE A 8 -8.81 46.90 -10.69
CA PHE A 8 -7.59 46.24 -10.22
C PHE A 8 -7.80 45.50 -8.88
N ILE A 9 -8.51 46.12 -7.94
CA ILE A 9 -8.83 45.52 -6.63
C ILE A 9 -9.79 44.34 -6.79
N VAL A 10 -10.79 44.46 -7.66
CA VAL A 10 -11.75 43.36 -7.94
C VAL A 10 -11.04 42.18 -8.62
N ALA A 11 -10.12 42.43 -9.56
CA ALA A 11 -9.34 41.39 -10.23
C ALA A 11 -8.40 40.63 -9.26
N LEU A 12 -7.85 41.32 -8.25
CA LEU A 12 -7.01 40.71 -7.22
C LEU A 12 -7.80 39.81 -6.25
N LEU A 13 -9.04 40.20 -5.91
CA LEU A 13 -9.92 39.40 -5.04
C LEU A 13 -10.46 38.14 -5.72
N VAL A 14 -10.73 38.19 -7.03
CA VAL A 14 -11.22 37.03 -7.80
C VAL A 14 -10.14 35.96 -8.00
N ASN A 15 -8.86 36.33 -8.05
CA ASN A 15 -7.76 35.36 -8.17
C ASN A 15 -7.41 34.64 -6.86
N PHE A 16 -7.70 35.22 -5.70
CA PHE A 16 -7.37 34.59 -4.40
C PHE A 16 -8.37 33.48 -4.00
N ALA A 17 -9.57 33.47 -4.59
CA ALA A 17 -10.61 32.48 -4.28
C ALA A 17 -10.41 31.12 -4.99
N LEU A 18 -9.51 31.03 -5.97
CA LEU A 18 -9.33 29.82 -6.79
C LEU A 18 -8.17 28.91 -6.34
N ILE A 19 -7.43 29.29 -5.28
CA ILE A 19 -6.25 28.54 -4.79
C ILE A 19 -6.54 27.80 -3.47
N GLN A 20 -7.81 27.65 -3.09
CA GLN A 20 -8.20 26.63 -2.11
C GLN A 20 -8.12 25.28 -2.83
N GLY A 21 -6.88 24.84 -3.11
CA GLY A 21 -6.59 23.53 -3.66
C GLY A 21 -7.32 22.50 -2.82
N CYS A 22 -8.15 21.69 -3.46
CA CYS A 22 -8.69 20.48 -2.86
C CYS A 22 -7.50 19.61 -2.45
N SER A 23 -7.03 19.75 -1.21
CA SER A 23 -6.30 18.68 -0.55
C SER A 23 -7.32 17.56 -0.40
N LEU A 24 -7.31 16.65 -1.38
CA LEU A 24 -8.18 15.49 -1.41
C LEU A 24 -7.80 14.65 -0.18
N ARG A 25 -8.47 14.89 0.95
CA ARG A 25 -8.29 14.15 2.19
C ARG A 25 -8.84 12.75 1.95
N TYR A 26 -7.94 11.84 1.62
CA TYR A 26 -8.24 10.45 1.36
C TYR A 26 -7.75 9.62 2.55
N SER A 27 -8.54 9.52 3.62
CA SER A 27 -8.41 8.43 4.61
C SER A 27 -9.42 8.61 5.77
N PRO A 28 -10.10 7.54 6.24
CA PRO A 28 -10.78 7.47 7.54
C PRO A 28 -9.89 7.67 8.79
N ASP A 29 -8.56 7.61 8.68
CA ASP A 29 -7.60 7.63 9.81
C ASP A 29 -6.69 8.87 9.84
N ASN A 30 -7.04 9.94 9.11
CA ASN A 30 -6.28 11.21 9.00
C ASN A 30 -4.84 11.07 8.43
N GLN A 31 -4.48 9.94 7.82
CA GLN A 31 -3.18 9.78 7.17
C GLN A 31 -3.11 10.60 5.87
N ASN A 32 -1.94 11.15 5.56
CA ASN A 32 -1.72 11.79 4.27
C ASN A 32 -1.67 10.72 3.16
N LEU A 33 -2.13 11.04 1.96
CA LEU A 33 -2.15 10.12 0.82
C LEU A 33 -0.75 9.54 0.55
N ASP A 34 0.29 10.37 0.70
CA ASP A 34 1.69 9.96 0.52
C ASP A 34 2.12 8.90 1.55
N GLU A 35 1.70 9.04 2.81
CA GLU A 35 2.02 8.09 3.89
C GLU A 35 1.32 6.74 3.64
N PHE A 36 0.06 6.80 3.22
CA PHE A 36 -0.68 5.60 2.83
C PHE A 36 0.01 4.87 1.66
N GLN A 37 0.40 5.59 0.62
CA GLN A 37 1.10 5.02 -0.53
C GLN A 37 2.44 4.39 -0.13
N GLN A 38 3.24 5.09 0.67
CA GLN A 38 4.52 4.57 1.17
C GLN A 38 4.34 3.28 1.97
N ARG A 39 3.31 3.24 2.83
CA ARG A 39 2.99 2.06 3.64
C ARG A 39 2.58 0.87 2.77
N VAL A 40 1.66 1.10 1.84
CA VAL A 40 1.20 0.09 0.87
C VAL A 40 2.36 -0.49 0.06
N GLU A 41 3.25 0.38 -0.43
CA GLU A 41 4.43 -0.05 -1.19
C GLU A 41 5.42 -0.83 -0.31
N ALA A 42 5.62 -0.41 0.94
CA ALA A 42 6.47 -1.11 1.89
C ALA A 42 5.93 -2.51 2.21
N ALA A 43 4.62 -2.63 2.47
CA ALA A 43 3.96 -3.92 2.71
C ALA A 43 4.08 -4.87 1.50
N PHE A 44 3.86 -4.33 0.29
CA PHE A 44 3.98 -5.10 -0.94
C PHE A 44 5.41 -5.60 -1.18
N ARG A 45 6.41 -4.74 -0.98
CA ARG A 45 7.82 -5.13 -1.06
C ARG A 45 8.18 -6.23 -0.07
N LEU A 46 7.72 -6.10 1.18
CA LEU A 46 7.99 -7.08 2.22
C LEU A 46 7.40 -8.45 1.85
N GLN A 47 6.11 -8.51 1.49
CA GLN A 47 5.45 -9.74 1.08
C GLN A 47 6.17 -10.39 -0.11
N ASN A 48 6.50 -9.63 -1.16
CA ASN A 48 7.18 -10.16 -2.34
C ASN A 48 8.57 -10.72 -2.02
N GLN A 49 9.32 -10.06 -1.13
CA GLN A 49 10.60 -10.58 -0.66
C GLN A 49 10.42 -11.94 0.02
N MET A 50 9.42 -12.07 0.90
CA MET A 50 9.16 -13.31 1.63
C MET A 50 8.72 -14.44 0.71
N THR A 51 7.79 -14.17 -0.22
CA THR A 51 7.37 -15.13 -1.25
C THR A 51 8.56 -15.59 -2.10
N SER A 52 9.47 -14.68 -2.46
CA SER A 52 10.68 -15.03 -3.22
C SER A 52 11.64 -15.90 -2.42
N GLU A 53 11.86 -15.60 -1.13
CA GLU A 53 12.71 -16.40 -0.24
C GLU A 53 12.13 -17.81 -0.04
N ILE A 54 10.82 -17.94 0.07
CA ILE A 54 10.15 -19.24 0.21
C ILE A 54 10.29 -20.07 -1.06
N MET A 55 10.15 -19.46 -2.24
CA MET A 55 10.39 -20.17 -3.52
C MET A 55 11.80 -20.77 -3.60
N LEU A 56 12.81 -20.08 -3.08
CA LEU A 56 14.19 -20.60 -3.03
C LEU A 56 14.28 -21.85 -2.15
N ILE A 57 13.76 -21.78 -0.92
CA ILE A 57 13.81 -22.90 0.03
C ILE A 57 13.03 -24.12 -0.49
N GLN A 58 11.89 -23.90 -1.16
CA GLN A 58 11.12 -24.98 -1.79
C GLN A 58 11.88 -25.64 -2.96
N SER A 59 12.83 -24.91 -3.58
CA SER A 59 13.63 -25.40 -4.71
C SER A 59 14.88 -26.16 -4.28
N ASP A 60 15.38 -25.93 -3.05
CA ASP A 60 16.62 -26.51 -2.52
C ASP A 60 16.53 -28.01 -2.15
N GLY A 61 15.37 -28.65 -2.36
CA GLY A 61 15.20 -30.11 -2.22
C GLY A 61 15.10 -30.62 -0.78
N THR A 62 15.06 -29.73 0.20
CA THR A 62 14.89 -30.00 1.62
C THR A 62 13.49 -30.56 1.92
N ASP A 63 13.35 -31.36 2.98
CA ASP A 63 12.11 -32.11 3.27
C ASP A 63 10.91 -31.16 3.50
N LYS A 64 9.83 -31.37 2.73
CA LYS A 64 8.59 -30.58 2.81
C LYS A 64 7.98 -30.55 4.20
N VAL A 65 8.29 -31.55 5.03
CA VAL A 65 7.84 -31.61 6.43
C VAL A 65 8.47 -30.49 7.27
N GLU A 66 9.74 -30.17 7.03
CA GLU A 66 10.50 -29.17 7.78
C GLU A 66 10.00 -27.74 7.50
N HIS A 67 9.60 -27.46 6.26
CA HIS A 67 9.10 -26.15 5.85
C HIS A 67 7.59 -25.96 6.01
N ARG A 68 6.85 -26.97 6.48
CA ARG A 68 5.40 -26.89 6.62
C ARG A 68 4.93 -25.64 7.40
N PRO A 69 5.58 -25.21 8.50
CA PRO A 69 5.20 -23.99 9.19
C PRO A 69 5.39 -22.71 8.35
N ILE A 70 6.45 -22.65 7.54
CA ILE A 70 6.74 -21.53 6.63
C ILE A 70 5.71 -21.47 5.51
N ILE A 71 5.45 -22.61 4.85
CA ILE A 71 4.45 -22.71 3.77
C ILE A 71 3.05 -22.35 4.29
N HIS A 72 2.69 -22.80 5.49
CA HIS A 72 1.41 -22.42 6.09
C HIS A 72 1.33 -20.93 6.40
N ALA A 73 2.42 -20.32 6.90
CA ALA A 73 2.48 -18.89 7.13
C ALA A 73 2.41 -18.08 5.82
N GLU A 74 3.01 -18.56 4.74
CA GLU A 74 2.91 -17.97 3.40
C GLU A 74 1.46 -17.93 2.92
N GLN A 75 0.74 -19.04 3.00
CA GLN A 75 -0.68 -19.09 2.60
C GLN A 75 -1.55 -18.11 3.42
N LEU A 76 -1.27 -17.96 4.71
CA LEU A 76 -1.94 -16.96 5.54
C LEU A 76 -1.59 -15.53 5.10
N MET A 77 -0.31 -15.27 4.80
CA MET A 77 0.15 -13.99 4.27
C MET A 77 -0.53 -13.66 2.94
N GLU A 78 -0.56 -14.57 1.97
CA GLU A 78 -1.24 -14.35 0.69
C GLU A 78 -2.72 -13.98 0.86
N ASN A 79 -3.41 -14.65 1.78
CA ASN A 79 -4.81 -14.36 2.08
C ASN A 79 -4.99 -12.99 2.74
N SER A 80 -4.16 -12.65 3.73
CA SER A 80 -4.18 -11.35 4.40
C SER A 80 -3.82 -10.21 3.44
N CYS A 81 -2.94 -10.46 2.48
CA CYS A 81 -2.50 -9.49 1.49
C CYS A 81 -3.34 -9.46 0.21
N ARG A 82 -4.45 -10.20 0.13
CA ARG A 82 -5.25 -10.33 -1.10
C ARG A 82 -5.65 -9.00 -1.73
N TYR A 83 -6.15 -8.06 -0.93
CA TYR A 83 -6.56 -6.74 -1.45
C TYR A 83 -5.36 -5.90 -1.89
N LEU A 84 -4.22 -6.03 -1.20
CA LEU A 84 -2.97 -5.38 -1.57
C LEU A 84 -2.46 -5.92 -2.92
N ASN A 85 -2.53 -7.24 -3.13
CA ASN A 85 -2.16 -7.88 -4.40
C ASN A 85 -3.06 -7.42 -5.56
N GLU A 86 -4.37 -7.33 -5.32
CA GLU A 86 -5.31 -6.80 -6.31
C GLU A 86 -5.01 -5.33 -6.63
N TYR A 87 -4.77 -4.52 -5.59
CA TYR A 87 -4.38 -3.12 -5.75
C TYR A 87 -3.09 -2.94 -6.56
N ALA A 88 -2.08 -3.76 -6.30
CA ALA A 88 -0.80 -3.72 -7.00
C ALA A 88 -0.95 -4.18 -8.46
N THR A 89 -1.73 -5.24 -8.70
CA THR A 89 -2.02 -5.73 -10.06
C THR A 89 -2.67 -4.65 -10.91
N LEU A 90 -3.71 -3.98 -10.38
CA LEU A 90 -4.38 -2.89 -11.09
C LEU A 90 -3.44 -1.69 -11.32
N ASP A 91 -2.51 -1.41 -10.41
CA ASP A 91 -1.51 -0.35 -10.59
C ASP A 91 -0.59 -0.65 -11.77
N LEU A 92 -0.04 -1.87 -11.79
CA LEU A 92 0.89 -2.34 -12.81
C LEU A 92 0.25 -2.36 -14.19
N ASP A 93 -1.03 -2.73 -14.26
CA ASP A 93 -1.80 -2.73 -15.49
C ASP A 93 -2.28 -1.32 -15.91
N GLY A 94 -2.01 -0.29 -15.11
CA GLY A 94 -2.49 1.08 -15.36
C GLY A 94 -4.02 1.21 -15.28
N GLN A 95 -4.69 0.28 -14.59
CA GLN A 95 -6.14 0.26 -14.44
C GLN A 95 -6.59 1.11 -13.26
N SER A 96 -7.77 1.72 -13.40
CA SER A 96 -8.37 2.52 -12.32
C SER A 96 -8.77 1.65 -11.14
N LYS A 97 -8.44 2.10 -9.93
CA LYS A 97 -8.77 1.40 -8.68
C LYS A 97 -10.07 1.92 -8.12
N SER A 98 -10.96 1.02 -7.72
CA SER A 98 -12.21 1.42 -7.08
C SER A 98 -11.96 2.00 -5.69
N PHE A 99 -12.76 3.00 -5.28
CA PHE A 99 -12.75 3.54 -3.91
C PHE A 99 -12.91 2.43 -2.86
N LYS A 100 -13.75 1.44 -3.16
CA LYS A 100 -13.97 0.27 -2.30
C LYS A 100 -12.68 -0.51 -2.08
N LEU A 101 -11.94 -0.80 -3.15
CA LEU A 101 -10.68 -1.52 -3.07
C LEU A 101 -9.65 -0.76 -2.25
N LEU A 102 -9.51 0.55 -2.49
CA LEU A 102 -8.61 1.41 -1.72
C LEU A 102 -8.90 1.34 -0.22
N ARG A 103 -10.18 1.39 0.17
CA ARG A 103 -10.58 1.24 1.58
C ARG A 103 -10.33 -0.17 2.13
N GLN A 104 -10.47 -1.21 1.31
CA GLN A 104 -10.15 -2.58 1.70
C GLN A 104 -8.64 -2.75 1.94
N VAL A 105 -7.80 -2.15 1.10
CA VAL A 105 -6.34 -2.13 1.29
C VAL A 105 -5.99 -1.42 2.59
N GLU A 106 -6.51 -0.22 2.80
CA GLU A 106 -6.29 0.55 4.03
C GLU A 106 -6.64 -0.24 5.29
N ASN A 107 -7.79 -0.92 5.29
CA ASN A 107 -8.22 -1.72 6.42
C ASN A 107 -7.41 -3.02 6.63
N SER A 108 -6.71 -3.52 5.60
CA SER A 108 -6.03 -4.82 5.64
C SER A 108 -4.50 -4.74 5.58
N VAL A 109 -3.92 -3.58 5.25
CA VAL A 109 -2.47 -3.42 5.07
C VAL A 109 -1.70 -3.78 6.34
N LEU A 110 -2.21 -3.44 7.52
CA LEU A 110 -1.59 -3.82 8.79
C LEU A 110 -1.56 -5.34 8.99
N GLU A 111 -2.66 -6.03 8.67
CA GLU A 111 -2.73 -7.50 8.79
C GLU A 111 -1.79 -8.18 7.80
N CYS A 112 -1.70 -7.65 6.58
CA CYS A 112 -0.73 -8.10 5.57
C CYS A 112 0.72 -7.93 6.06
N GLU A 113 1.08 -6.76 6.58
CA GLU A 113 2.41 -6.48 7.15
C GLU A 113 2.75 -7.46 8.27
N GLN A 114 1.82 -7.69 9.20
CA GLN A 114 2.02 -8.61 10.31
C GLN A 114 2.19 -10.06 9.85
N ALA A 115 1.40 -10.48 8.85
CA ALA A 115 1.52 -11.82 8.27
C ALA A 115 2.87 -12.00 7.55
N ALA A 116 3.31 -10.99 6.77
CA ALA A 116 4.61 -11.03 6.11
C ALA A 116 5.78 -11.01 7.10
N GLN A 117 5.68 -10.23 8.19
CA GLN A 117 6.67 -10.23 9.26
C GLN A 117 6.75 -11.59 9.96
N LYS A 118 5.62 -12.29 10.12
CA LYS A 118 5.60 -13.64 10.68
C LYS A 118 6.36 -14.62 9.79
N VAL A 119 6.15 -14.56 8.47
CA VAL A 119 6.92 -15.36 7.51
C VAL A 119 8.41 -15.05 7.63
N GLN A 120 8.78 -13.77 7.64
CA GLN A 120 10.17 -13.34 7.80
C GLN A 120 10.83 -13.92 9.05
N ASN A 121 10.12 -13.91 10.18
CA ASN A 121 10.65 -14.44 11.44
C ASN A 121 10.88 -15.95 11.37
N LEU A 122 9.99 -16.68 10.69
CA LEU A 122 10.15 -18.12 10.47
C LEU A 122 11.33 -18.43 9.54
N LEU A 123 11.50 -17.67 8.45
CA LEU A 123 12.63 -17.80 7.53
C LEU A 123 13.97 -17.54 8.26
N LYS A 124 14.04 -16.47 9.06
CA LYS A 124 15.22 -16.17 9.90
C LYS A 124 15.52 -17.25 10.93
N ALA A 125 14.50 -17.88 11.49
CA ALA A 125 14.68 -18.98 12.45
C ALA A 125 15.17 -20.26 11.76
N HIS A 126 14.77 -20.48 10.51
CA HIS A 126 15.17 -21.63 9.71
C HIS A 126 16.62 -21.54 9.18
N GLN A 127 17.14 -20.33 8.97
CA GLN A 127 18.51 -20.09 8.51
C GLN A 127 19.58 -20.11 9.62
N ARG A 128 19.19 -20.36 10.88
CA ARG A 128 20.11 -20.44 12.03
C ARG A 128 20.43 -21.87 12.37
#